data_AF-A0A0D2XSK9-F1
#
_entry.id   AF-A0A0D2XSK9-F1
#
_cell.length_a   1.000
_cell.length_b   1.000
_cell.length_c   1.000
_cell.angle_alpha   90.00
_cell.angle_beta   90.00
_cell.angle_gamma   90.00
#
_symmetry.space_group_name_H-M   'P 1'
#
loop_
_entity.id
_entity.type
_entity.pdbx_description
1 polymer ?
#
loop_
_entity_poly.entity_id
_entity_poly.type
_entity_poly.pdbx_seq_one_letter_code
_entity_poly.pdbx_strand_id
1 'polypeptide(L)' 'MEYLNASVREVVRFAIASPGRLPRVVPQGGKTLVVDGRVVPAGSIIGMSAYTMNFSKGLWGDDAATFNPDR' A
#
# COMPACT_ATOMS: atom_id res chain seq x y z
N MET A 1 -7.40 1.57 26.32
CA MET A 1 -7.34 2.40 25.09
C MET A 1 -6.39 1.86 24.04
N GLU A 2 -5.30 1.18 24.41
CA GLU A 2 -4.32 0.65 23.46
C GLU A 2 -4.92 -0.38 22.48
N TYR A 3 -5.63 -1.39 22.98
CA TYR A 3 -6.28 -2.39 22.14
C TYR A 3 -7.34 -1.81 21.19
N LEU A 4 -8.04 -0.75 21.60
CA LEU A 4 -8.97 -0.03 20.74
C LEU A 4 -8.23 0.63 19.57
N ASN A 5 -7.11 1.29 19.85
CA ASN A 5 -6.28 1.90 18.80
C ASN A 5 -5.70 0.84 17.85
N ALA A 6 -5.29 -0.32 18.38
CA ALA A 6 -4.82 -1.44 17.57
C ALA A 6 -5.93 -1.97 16.65
N SER A 7 -7.13 -2.16 17.19
CA SER A 7 -8.32 -2.56 16.43
C SER A 7 -8.68 -1.55 15.33
N VAL A 8 -8.59 -0.25 15.63
CA VAL A 8 -8.86 0.83 14.65
C VAL A 8 -7.81 0.83 13.53
N ARG A 9 -6.54 0.58 13.84
CA ARG A 9 -5.49 0.48 12.81
C ARG A 9 -5.70 -0.76 11.94
N GLU A 10 -6.02 -1.88 12.56
CA GLU A 10 -6.21 -3.15 11.87
C GLU A 10 -7.43 -3.11 10.95
N VAL A 11 -8.53 -2.43 11.34
CA VAL A 11 -9.70 -2.32 10.45
C VAL A 11 -9.40 -1.45 9.22
N VAL A 12 -8.60 -0.38 9.37
CA VAL A 12 -8.18 0.45 8.24
C VAL A 12 -7.32 -0.35 7.25
N ARG A 13 -6.45 -1.23 7.74
CA ARG A 13 -5.67 -2.16 6.91
C ARG A 13 -6.57 -3.19 6.22
N PHE A 14 -7.35 -3.92 7.01
CA PHE A 14 -8.07 -5.12 6.55
C PHE A 14 -9.30 -4.80 5.70
N ALA A 15 -10.10 -3.81 6.10
CA ALA A 15 -11.33 -3.45 5.38
C ALA A 15 -11.08 -2.62 4.12
N ILE A 16 -9.86 -2.07 3.96
CA ILE A 16 -9.45 -1.27 2.80
C ILE A 16 -10.50 -0.20 2.45
N ALA A 17 -10.78 0.74 3.37
CA ALA A 17 -11.82 1.76 3.19
C ALA A 17 -11.64 2.61 1.91
N SER A 18 -10.43 2.67 1.36
CA SER A 18 -10.16 3.22 0.04
C SER A 18 -9.34 2.21 -0.80
N PRO A 19 -9.99 1.36 -1.62
CA PRO A 19 -9.31 0.34 -2.41
C PRO A 19 -8.70 0.87 -3.71
N GLY A 20 -8.80 2.18 -3.96
CA GLY A 20 -8.29 2.81 -5.17
C GLY A 20 -6.76 2.73 -5.30
N ARG A 21 -6.26 2.93 -6.52
CA ARG A 21 -4.82 2.86 -6.81
C ARG A 21 -4.07 4.19 -6.71
N LEU A 22 -4.78 5.26 -6.34
CA LEU A 22 -4.27 6.64 -6.20
C LEU A 22 -3.28 7.01 -7.32
N PRO A 23 -3.75 7.10 -8.59
CA PRO A 23 -2.86 7.26 -9.72
C PRO A 23 -2.03 8.55 -9.61
N ARG A 24 -0.79 8.47 -10.09
CA ARG A 24 0.16 9.57 -10.23
C ARG A 24 0.79 9.51 -11.61
N VAL A 25 1.13 10.67 -12.16
CA VAL A 25 1.84 10.76 -13.44
C VAL A 25 3.30 11.05 -13.17
N VAL A 26 4.20 10.32 -13.81
CA VAL A 26 5.64 10.65 -13.77
C VAL A 26 5.84 11.98 -14.52
N PRO A 27 6.36 13.04 -13.87
CA PRO A 27 6.40 14.37 -14.48
C PRO A 27 7.36 14.40 -15.68
N GLN A 28 6.98 15.16 -16.71
CA GLN A 28 7.89 15.50 -17.80
C GLN A 28 8.91 16.56 -17.34
N GLY A 29 10.16 16.43 -17.81
CA GLY A 29 11.24 17.38 -17.47
C GLY A 29 11.74 17.31 -16.03
N GLY A 30 11.24 16.36 -15.22
CA GLY A 30 11.70 16.13 -13.85
C GLY A 30 12.89 15.17 -13.76
N LYS A 31 13.33 14.89 -12.52
CA LYS A 31 14.30 13.82 -12.25
C LYS A 31 13.70 12.47 -12.70
N THR A 32 14.54 11.62 -13.30
CA THR A 32 14.17 10.26 -13.68
C THR A 32 13.66 9.47 -12.47
N LEU A 33 12.45 8.91 -12.57
CA LEU A 33 11.92 8.00 -11.56
C LEU A 33 12.56 6.61 -11.77
N VAL A 34 13.20 6.09 -10.73
CA VAL A 34 13.76 4.73 -10.70
C VAL A 34 13.10 3.95 -9.57
N VAL A 35 12.55 2.78 -9.88
CA VAL A 35 11.93 1.86 -8.92
C VAL A 35 12.58 0.49 -9.10
N ASP A 36 13.19 -0.05 -8.05
CA ASP A 36 13.93 -1.33 -8.07
C ASP A 36 14.95 -1.41 -9.22
N GLY A 37 15.73 -0.34 -9.40
CA GLY A 37 16.74 -0.24 -10.46
C GLY A 37 16.17 -0.05 -11.88
N ARG A 38 14.84 0.01 -12.05
CA ARG A 38 14.19 0.19 -13.34
C ARG A 38 13.73 1.62 -13.53
N VAL A 39 14.03 2.19 -14.70
CA VAL A 39 13.55 3.53 -15.08
C VAL A 39 12.07 3.46 -15.44
N VAL A 40 11.26 4.33 -14.82
CA VAL A 40 9.86 4.53 -15.17
C VAL A 40 9.76 5.75 -16.10
N PRO A 41 9.27 5.60 -17.35
CA PRO A 41 9.22 6.71 -18.31
C PRO A 41 8.36 7.89 -17.85
N ALA A 42 8.76 9.11 -18.22
CA ALA A 42 7.93 10.31 -18.04
C ALA A 42 6.58 10.17 -18.78
N GLY A 43 5.52 10.70 -18.18
CA GLY A 43 4.14 10.54 -18.65
C GLY A 43 3.48 9.21 -18.24
N SER A 44 4.22 8.26 -17.65
CA SER A 44 3.64 7.01 -17.15
C SER A 44 2.67 7.27 -16.01
N ILE A 45 1.50 6.62 -16.04
CA ILE A 45 0.55 6.60 -14.92
C ILE A 45 0.92 5.43 -14.01
N ILE A 46 1.34 5.74 -12.79
CA ILE A 46 1.70 4.77 -11.75
C ILE A 46 0.67 4.80 -10.62
N GLY A 47 0.55 3.68 -9.90
CA GLY A 47 -0.30 3.57 -8.73
C GLY A 47 0.04 2.33 -7.92
N MET A 48 -0.52 2.22 -6.72
CA MET A 48 -0.28 1.07 -5.83
C MET A 48 -1.60 0.39 -5.47
N SER A 49 -1.59 -0.93 -5.42
CA SER A 49 -2.77 -1.70 -4.98
C SER A 49 -2.79 -1.75 -3.46
N ALA A 50 -3.77 -1.08 -2.83
CA ALA A 50 -3.97 -1.15 -1.38
C ALA A 50 -4.18 -2.60 -0.93
N TYR A 51 -4.88 -3.42 -1.71
CA TYR A 51 -5.04 -4.85 -1.44
C TYR A 51 -3.70 -5.59 -1.39
N THR A 52 -2.87 -5.42 -2.42
CA THR A 52 -1.57 -6.11 -2.50
C THR A 52 -0.66 -5.70 -1.35
N MET A 53 -0.69 -4.43 -0.93
CA MET A 53 0.11 -3.94 0.20
C MET A 53 -0.43 -4.43 1.54
N ASN A 54 -1.75 -4.35 1.76
CA ASN A 54 -2.36 -4.66 3.04
C ASN A 54 -2.43 -6.17 3.30
N PHE A 55 -2.44 -7.01 2.25
CA PHE A 55 -2.51 -8.48 2.37
C PHE A 55 -1.19 -9.18 1.99
N SER A 56 -0.10 -8.41 1.79
CA SER A 56 1.21 -9.00 1.54
C SER A 56 1.70 -9.77 2.76
N LYS A 57 1.89 -11.09 2.62
CA LYS A 57 2.53 -11.91 3.64
C LYS A 57 3.96 -11.48 3.97
N GLY A 58 4.67 -10.90 2.99
CA GLY A 58 6.01 -10.36 3.21
C GLY A 58 6.03 -9.11 4.11
N LEU A 59 4.91 -8.39 4.21
CA LEU A 59 4.78 -7.21 5.06
C LEU A 59 4.08 -7.53 6.39
N TRP A 60 3.09 -8.43 6.37
CA TRP A 60 2.18 -8.66 7.50
C TRP A 60 2.27 -10.08 8.08
N GLY A 61 3.12 -10.96 7.56
CA GLY A 61 3.22 -12.35 8.02
C GLY A 61 2.16 -13.27 7.42
N ASP A 62 2.15 -14.53 7.85
CA ASP A 62 1.28 -15.56 7.26
C ASP A 62 -0.22 -15.33 7.50
N ASP A 63 -0.55 -14.59 8.55
CA ASP A 63 -1.91 -14.20 8.95
C ASP A 63 -2.37 -12.89 8.30
N ALA A 64 -1.67 -12.38 7.28
CA ALA A 64 -2.04 -11.13 6.59
C ALA A 64 -3.50 -11.08 6.11
N ALA A 65 -4.08 -12.25 5.83
CA ALA A 65 -5.48 -12.43 5.42
C ALA A 65 -6.47 -12.60 6.58
N THR A 66 -6.04 -12.39 7.81
CA THR A 66 -6.85 -12.43 9.03
C THR A 66 -6.87 -11.04 9.67
N PHE A 67 -8.00 -10.67 10.24
CA PHE A 67 -8.09 -9.50 11.12
C PHE A 67 -7.50 -9.86 12.48
N ASN A 68 -6.34 -9.28 12.80
CA ASN A 68 -5.60 -9.57 14.03
C ASN A 68 -5.10 -8.26 14.68
N PRO A 69 -5.84 -7.69 15.63
CA PRO A 69 -5.41 -6.50 16.37
C PRO A 69 -4.16 -6.68 17.23
N ASP A 70 -3.77 -7.92 17.54
CA ASP A 70 -2.61 -8.25 18.39
C ASP A 70 -1.28 -8.31 17.62
N ARG A 71 -1.29 -7.97 16.33
CA ARG A 71 -0.11 -8.06 15.46
C ARG A 71 1.00 -7.04 15.73
#